data_AF-A0A7C5CYZ4-F1
#
_entry.id   AF-A0A7C5CYZ4-F1
#
_cell.length_a   1.000
_cell.length_b   1.000
_cell.length_c   1.000
_cell.angle_alpha   90.00
_cell.angle_beta   90.00
_cell.angle_gamma   90.00
#
_symmetry.space_group_name_H-M   'P 1'
#
loop_
_entity.id
_entity.type
_entity.pdbx_description
1 polymer ?
#
loop_
_entity_poly.entity_id
_entity_poly.type
_entity_poly.pdbx_seq_one_letter_code
_entity_poly.pdbx_strand_id
1 'polypeptide(L)' 'MSRVCELTGKKPIKGNIVWRRGKPKKQGGIGTHVTARTKRRFFPNLQRVKALVD' A
#
# COMPACT_ATOMS: atom_id res chain seq x y z
N MET A 1 8.90 12.47 -13.41
CA MET A 1 9.70 11.49 -12.65
C MET A 1 8.87 10.25 -12.37
N SER A 2 9.21 9.14 -13.00
CA SER A 2 8.68 7.82 -12.63
C SER A 2 9.09 7.57 -11.17
N ARG A 3 8.11 7.36 -10.27
CA ARG A 3 8.37 7.05 -8.84
C ARG A 3 8.98 5.65 -8.71
N VAL A 4 10.18 5.47 -9.24
CA VAL A 4 10.94 4.22 -9.31
C VAL A 4 12.26 4.40 -8.58
N CYS A 5 12.66 3.42 -7.78
CA CYS A 5 13.97 3.43 -7.13
C CYS A 5 15.05 3.08 -8.15
N GLU A 6 16.07 3.92 -8.29
CA GLU A 6 17.18 3.71 -9.24
C GLU A 6 18.08 2.53 -8.83
N LEU A 7 18.25 2.29 -7.53
CA LEU A 7 19.08 1.20 -7.00
C LEU A 7 18.36 -0.16 -7.01
N THR A 8 17.10 -0.19 -6.59
CA THR A 8 16.35 -1.45 -6.35
C THR A 8 15.26 -1.72 -7.39
N GLY A 9 15.01 -0.78 -8.30
CA GLY A 9 13.96 -0.90 -9.31
C GLY A 9 12.52 -0.89 -8.78
N LYS A 10 12.30 -0.67 -7.46
CA LYS A 10 10.96 -0.68 -6.84
C LYS A 10 10.04 0.34 -7.51
N LYS A 11 8.85 -0.10 -7.93
CA LYS A 11 7.85 0.71 -8.65
C LYS A 11 6.54 0.79 -7.88
N PRO A 12 5.64 1.72 -8.21
CA PRO A 12 4.32 1.76 -7.60
C PRO A 12 3.50 0.54 -8.01
N ILE A 13 2.86 -0.11 -7.03
CA ILE A 13 2.05 -1.32 -7.24
C ILE A 13 0.57 -0.97 -7.08
N LYS A 14 -0.29 -1.55 -7.92
CA LYS A 14 -1.74 -1.39 -7.82
C LYS A 14 -2.27 -2.26 -6.68
N GLY A 15 -3.12 -1.68 -5.85
CA GLY A 15 -3.80 -2.37 -4.77
C GLY A 15 -5.26 -1.96 -4.66
N ASN A 16 -5.93 -2.46 -3.62
CA ASN A 16 -7.25 -2.00 -3.23
C ASN A 16 -7.27 -1.60 -1.75
N ILE A 17 -8.17 -0.70 -1.41
CA ILE A 17 -8.60 -0.42 -0.04
C ILE A 17 -9.89 -1.22 0.13
N VAL A 18 -9.89 -2.17 1.07
CA VAL A 18 -11.04 -3.02 1.36
C VAL A 18 -11.64 -2.56 2.67
N TRP A 19 -12.81 -1.97 2.59
CA TRP A 19 -13.57 -1.54 3.76
C TRP A 19 -14.37 -2.73 4.27
N ARG A 20 -14.22 -3.04 5.56
CA ARG A 20 -14.91 -4.15 6.22
C ARG A 20 -15.67 -3.62 7.43
N ARG A 21 -16.88 -4.12 7.66
CA ARG A 21 -17.69 -3.83 8.84
C ARG A 21 -18.14 -5.11 9.53
N GLY A 22 -18.41 -5.01 10.82
CA GLY A 22 -18.79 -6.13 11.69
C GLY A 22 -17.64 -6.63 12.56
N LYS A 23 -17.97 -7.41 13.59
CA LYS A 23 -17.00 -7.99 14.52
C LYS A 23 -16.41 -9.28 13.94
N PRO A 24 -15.08 -9.47 13.93
CA PRO A 24 -14.46 -10.70 13.44
C PRO A 24 -14.96 -11.95 14.19
N LYS A 25 -15.08 -13.08 13.49
CA LYS A 25 -15.46 -14.38 14.09
C LYS A 25 -14.51 -14.80 15.21
N LYS A 26 -13.21 -14.53 15.06
CA LYS A 26 -12.19 -14.81 16.08
C LYS A 26 -12.48 -14.13 17.43
N GLN A 27 -13.20 -13.00 17.42
CA GLN A 27 -13.57 -12.26 18.64
C GLN A 27 -15.00 -12.58 19.10
N GLY A 28 -15.57 -13.71 18.68
CA GLY A 28 -16.95 -14.11 19.00
C GLY A 28 -18.02 -13.29 18.27
N GLY A 29 -17.66 -12.64 17.16
CA GLY A 29 -18.62 -11.96 16.28
C GLY A 29 -19.21 -12.87 15.20
N ILE A 30 -20.24 -12.40 14.50
CA ILE A 30 -20.83 -13.10 13.33
C ILE A 30 -19.84 -13.13 12.14
N GLY A 31 -18.97 -12.12 12.03
CA GLY A 31 -18.00 -11.97 10.95
C GLY A 31 -17.99 -10.58 10.35
N THR A 32 -16.92 -10.28 9.60
CA THR A 32 -16.77 -9.01 8.88
C THR A 32 -17.20 -9.17 7.42
N HIS A 33 -18.14 -8.35 6.94
CA HIS A 33 -18.48 -8.28 5.51
C HIS A 33 -17.76 -7.10 4.85
N VAL A 34 -17.60 -7.17 3.52
CA VAL A 34 -16.96 -6.11 2.73
C VAL A 34 -18.01 -5.08 2.34
N THR A 35 -17.81 -3.81 2.70
CA THR A 35 -18.74 -2.72 2.34
C THR A 35 -18.36 -2.01 1.07
N ALA A 36 -17.07 -1.87 0.79
CA ALA A 36 -16.58 -1.23 -0.43
C ALA A 36 -15.16 -1.69 -0.76
N ARG A 37 -14.84 -1.66 -2.06
CA ARG A 37 -13.50 -1.94 -2.57
C ARG A 37 -13.11 -0.85 -3.57
N THR A 38 -12.20 0.03 -3.17
CA THR A 38 -11.69 1.12 -4.03
C THR A 38 -10.25 0.84 -4.45
N LYS A 39 -9.88 1.28 -5.66
CA LYS A 39 -8.50 1.12 -6.18
C LYS A 39 -7.56 2.08 -5.45
N ARG A 40 -6.35 1.62 -5.12
CA ARG A 40 -5.24 2.47 -4.63
C ARG A 40 -3.92 2.13 -5.31
N ARG A 41 -2.92 2.99 -5.14
CA ARG A 41 -1.53 2.74 -5.51
C ARG A 41 -0.66 2.72 -4.26
N PHE A 42 0.17 1.70 -4.12
CA PHE A 42 1.23 1.65 -3.12
C PHE A 42 2.48 2.27 -3.72
N PHE A 43 2.98 3.33 -3.10
CA PHE A 43 4.20 4.00 -3.56
C PHE A 43 5.41 3.49 -2.77
N PRO A 44 6.57 3.30 -3.42
CA PRO A 44 7.82 3.12 -2.70
C PRO A 44 8.16 4.38 -1.89
N ASN A 45 8.79 4.20 -0.72
CA ASN A 45 9.30 5.31 0.09
C ASN A 45 10.61 5.85 -0.53
N LEU A 46 10.49 6.58 -1.64
CA LEU A 46 11.63 7.22 -2.31
C LEU A 46 12.00 8.49 -1.56
N GLN A 47 13.29 8.63 -1.26
CA GLN A 47 13.85 9.78 -0.58
C GLN A 47 14.91 10.44 -1.46
N ARG A 48 15.08 11.76 -1.32
CA ARG A 48 16.12 12.49 -2.03
C ARG A 48 17.44 12.32 -1.29
N VAL A 49 18.44 11.77 -1.97
CA VAL A 49 19.80 11.63 -1.46
C VAL A 49 20.72 12.46 -2.35
N LYS A 50 21.59 13.26 -1.74
CA LYS A 50 22.68 13.97 -2.44
C LYS A 50 24.00 13.34 -1.99
N ALA A 51 24.87 13.03 -2.92
CA ALA A 51 26.22 12.52 -2.64
C ALA A 51 27.24 13.49 -3.25
N LEU A 52 28.31 13.77 -2.52
CA LEU A 52 29.55 14.32 -3.09
C LEU A 52 30.30 13.13 -3.69
N VAL A 53 30.67 13.24 -4.96
CA VAL A 53 31.42 12.22 -5.69
C VAL A 53 32.73 12.89 -6.12
N ASP A 54 33.86 12.24 -5.83
CA ASP A 54 35.22 12.70 -6.14
C ASP A 54 35.56 12.55 -7.64
#